data_AF-A0A3A4Y0G4-F1
#
_entry.id   AF-A0A3A4Y0G4-F1
#
_cell.length_a   1.000
_cell.length_b   1.000
_cell.length_c   1.000
_cell.angle_alpha   90.00
_cell.angle_beta   90.00
_cell.angle_gamma   90.00
#
_symmetry.space_group_name_H-M   'P 1'
#
loop_
_entity.id
_entity.type
_entity.pdbx_description
1 polymer ?
#
loop_
_entity_poly.entity_id
_entity_poly.type
_entity_poly.pdbx_seq_one_letter_code
_entity_poly.pdbx_strand_id
1 'polypeptide(L)'
;MASDWDFFEKIYCISLIERKDRRQQALGQFARVGLAERVEFVIVARHPTNCEQGCYESHMRCMKMGLQAGAARILIFEDDIVFDRFSPAVLRGCIDFLAHDPDWHMLFLGCMVKSSRRTSYPAVAKIRYRSLTHAYAVHQRCARGLTELPWQGVPYDDFLRDRKDDRCYAAYPSFAFQSNSRSDNVRYLPLDRWRRLLGGLRRLQKSNEFFHRHRSFIIAAHALALLLILLAF
;
A
#
# COMPACT_ATOMS: atom_id res chain seq x y z
N MET A 1 -17.50 -10.53 18.86
CA MET A 1 -17.35 -9.06 18.90
C MET A 1 -16.99 -8.60 17.50
N ALA A 2 -17.58 -7.51 17.01
CA ALA A 2 -17.22 -6.96 15.70
C ALA A 2 -15.75 -6.50 15.73
N SER A 3 -14.98 -6.87 14.72
CA SER A 3 -13.60 -6.45 14.52
C SER A 3 -13.60 -5.10 13.78
N ASP A 4 -12.64 -4.22 14.04
CA ASP A 4 -12.48 -2.98 13.26
C ASP A 4 -12.34 -3.28 11.75
N TRP A 5 -11.82 -4.46 11.40
CA TRP A 5 -11.76 -4.94 10.02
C TRP A 5 -13.12 -5.18 9.34
N ASP A 6 -14.21 -5.29 10.11
CA ASP A 6 -15.57 -5.46 9.58
C ASP A 6 -16.05 -4.27 8.76
N PHE A 7 -15.41 -3.10 8.91
CA PHE A 7 -15.64 -1.94 8.06
C PHE A 7 -15.36 -2.21 6.56
N PHE A 8 -14.49 -3.18 6.26
CA PHE A 8 -14.21 -3.60 4.89
C PHE A 8 -15.01 -4.87 4.56
N GLU A 9 -16.02 -4.76 3.70
CA GLU A 9 -16.92 -5.88 3.38
C GLU A 9 -16.18 -7.05 2.72
N LYS A 10 -15.18 -6.74 1.89
CA LYS A 10 -14.38 -7.73 1.19
C LYS A 10 -12.90 -7.48 1.36
N ILE A 11 -12.17 -8.55 1.69
CA ILE A 11 -10.75 -8.51 1.99
C ILE A 11 -10.07 -9.63 1.19
N TYR A 12 -9.19 -9.24 0.29
CA TYR A 12 -8.50 -10.14 -0.62
C TYR A 12 -6.99 -10.10 -0.40
N CYS A 13 -6.32 -11.23 -0.60
CA CYS A 13 -4.86 -11.31 -0.68
C CYS A 13 -4.43 -12.02 -1.97
N ILE A 14 -3.73 -11.31 -2.83
CA ILE A 14 -3.21 -11.84 -4.10
C ILE A 14 -2.01 -12.74 -3.80
N SER A 15 -1.97 -13.93 -4.40
CA SER A 15 -0.83 -14.84 -4.31
C SER A 15 -0.73 -15.72 -5.56
N LEU A 16 0.49 -16.05 -5.97
CA LEU A 16 0.70 -16.99 -7.08
C LEU A 16 0.51 -18.45 -6.61
N ILE A 17 -0.02 -19.34 -7.45
CA ILE A 17 -0.22 -20.77 -7.14
C ILE A 17 1.00 -21.39 -6.45
N GLU A 18 2.19 -21.11 -6.99
CA GLU A 18 3.47 -21.67 -6.54
C GLU A 18 3.99 -21.10 -5.20
N ARG A 19 3.54 -19.90 -4.79
CA ARG A 19 4.00 -19.23 -3.55
C ARG A 19 3.26 -19.66 -2.28
N LYS A 20 3.17 -20.98 -2.04
CA LYS A 20 2.64 -21.53 -0.77
C LYS A 20 3.39 -20.99 0.46
N ASP A 21 4.70 -20.76 0.29
CA ASP A 21 5.57 -20.16 1.30
C ASP A 21 5.10 -18.76 1.74
N ARG A 22 4.81 -17.88 0.78
CA ARG A 22 4.33 -16.51 1.07
C ARG A 22 2.93 -16.52 1.68
N ARG A 23 2.03 -17.38 1.20
CA ARG A 23 0.69 -17.51 1.80
C ARG A 23 0.74 -17.89 3.28
N GLN A 24 1.61 -18.83 3.65
CA GLN A 24 1.78 -19.21 5.06
C GLN A 24 2.32 -18.04 5.90
N GLN A 25 3.27 -17.27 5.37
CA GLN A 25 3.80 -16.08 6.03
C GLN A 25 2.73 -14.99 6.18
N ALA A 26 2.00 -14.68 5.11
CA ALA A 26 0.91 -13.72 5.10
C ALA A 26 -0.20 -14.11 6.09
N LEU A 27 -0.58 -15.40 6.14
CA LEU A 27 -1.56 -15.90 7.11
C LEU A 27 -1.10 -15.65 8.56
N GLY A 28 0.17 -15.89 8.87
CA GLY A 28 0.74 -15.55 10.17
C GLY A 28 0.71 -14.04 10.48
N GLN A 29 0.90 -13.19 9.46
CA GLN A 29 0.77 -11.73 9.60
C GLN A 29 -0.68 -11.30 9.84
N PHE A 30 -1.65 -11.88 9.11
CA PHE A 30 -3.06 -11.62 9.32
C PHE A 30 -3.55 -12.09 10.70
N ALA A 31 -3.09 -13.25 11.17
CA ALA A 31 -3.45 -13.76 12.49
C ALA A 31 -3.01 -12.79 13.61
N ARG A 32 -1.82 -12.21 13.50
CA ARG A 32 -1.27 -11.24 14.47
C ARG A 32 -2.11 -9.97 14.63
N VAL A 33 -2.93 -9.63 13.64
CA VAL A 33 -3.77 -8.43 13.64
C VAL A 33 -5.26 -8.76 13.65
N GLY A 34 -5.64 -10.02 13.91
CA GLY A 34 -7.05 -10.44 14.00
C GLY A 34 -7.79 -10.45 12.67
N LEU A 35 -7.08 -10.69 11.57
CA LEU A 35 -7.59 -10.59 10.20
C LEU A 35 -7.65 -11.95 9.45
N ALA A 36 -7.03 -13.01 10.00
CA ALA A 36 -6.80 -14.28 9.28
C ALA A 36 -8.07 -14.93 8.71
N GLU A 37 -9.17 -14.95 9.46
CA GLU A 37 -10.43 -15.61 9.06
C GLU A 37 -11.23 -14.81 8.02
N ARG A 38 -10.87 -13.55 7.79
CA ARG A 38 -11.58 -12.63 6.89
C ARG A 38 -10.96 -12.53 5.51
N VAL A 39 -9.71 -12.95 5.35
CA VAL A 39 -8.95 -12.78 4.12
C VAL A 39 -9.23 -13.93 3.17
N GLU A 40 -9.74 -13.60 1.99
CA GLU A 40 -9.85 -14.53 0.88
C GLU A 40 -8.59 -14.46 0.01
N PHE A 41 -7.86 -15.57 -0.11
CA PHE A 41 -6.71 -15.63 -1.02
C PHE A 41 -7.17 -15.77 -2.48
N VAL A 42 -6.83 -14.76 -3.30
CA VAL A 42 -7.03 -14.81 -4.75
C VAL A 42 -5.79 -15.44 -5.36
N ILE A 43 -5.84 -16.77 -5.50
CA ILE A 43 -4.74 -17.57 -6.03
C ILE A 43 -4.75 -17.51 -7.56
N VAL A 44 -3.66 -17.03 -8.15
CA VAL A 44 -3.53 -16.83 -9.60
C VAL A 44 -2.34 -17.59 -10.18
N ALA A 45 -2.47 -18.02 -11.44
CA ALA A 45 -1.31 -18.51 -12.18
C ALA A 45 -0.39 -17.34 -12.56
N ARG A 46 0.91 -17.59 -12.60
CA ARG A 46 1.86 -16.63 -13.14
C ARG A 46 1.53 -16.36 -14.60
N HIS A 47 1.47 -15.09 -14.97
CA HIS A 47 1.28 -14.72 -16.37
C HIS A 47 2.46 -15.26 -17.21
N PRO A 48 2.22 -15.93 -18.35
CA PRO A 48 3.24 -16.69 -19.07
C PRO A 48 4.41 -15.84 -19.57
N THR A 49 4.13 -14.61 -20.03
CA THR A 49 5.14 -13.75 -20.66
C THR A 49 5.38 -12.42 -19.93
N ASN A 50 4.38 -11.88 -19.23
CA ASN A 50 4.45 -10.55 -18.62
C ASN A 50 3.93 -10.54 -17.17
N CYS A 51 4.85 -10.60 -16.21
CA CYS A 51 4.51 -10.57 -14.79
C CYS A 51 3.83 -9.26 -14.34
N GLU A 52 4.10 -8.13 -15.01
CA GLU A 52 3.50 -6.82 -14.68
C GLU A 52 2.03 -6.78 -15.13
N GLN A 53 1.72 -7.39 -16.28
CA GLN A 53 0.34 -7.62 -16.71
C GLN A 53 -0.40 -8.54 -15.73
N GLY A 54 0.22 -9.65 -15.32
CA GLY A 54 -0.36 -10.55 -14.32
C GLY A 54 -0.68 -9.87 -12.99
N CYS A 55 0.21 -9.01 -12.50
CA CYS A 55 -0.02 -8.19 -11.31
C CYS A 55 -1.21 -7.24 -11.53
N TYR A 56 -1.22 -6.47 -12.62
CA TYR A 56 -2.33 -5.57 -12.96
C TYR A 56 -3.68 -6.30 -12.99
N GLU A 57 -3.77 -7.40 -13.72
CA GLU A 57 -4.98 -8.20 -13.85
C GLU A 57 -5.45 -8.77 -12.51
N SER A 58 -4.52 -9.12 -11.61
CA SER A 58 -4.84 -9.63 -10.27
C SER A 58 -5.49 -8.56 -9.38
N HIS A 59 -5.00 -7.32 -9.42
CA HIS A 59 -5.65 -6.20 -8.72
C HIS A 59 -7.03 -5.90 -9.31
N MET A 60 -7.15 -5.87 -10.64
CA MET A 60 -8.44 -5.68 -11.31
C MET A 60 -9.43 -6.79 -10.96
N ARG A 61 -8.98 -8.03 -10.87
CA ARG A 61 -9.79 -9.18 -10.47
C ARG A 61 -10.34 -9.01 -9.05
N CYS A 62 -9.50 -8.65 -8.08
CA CYS A 62 -9.95 -8.43 -6.70
C CYS A 62 -11.02 -7.33 -6.61
N MET A 63 -10.82 -6.22 -7.34
CA MET A 63 -11.81 -5.14 -7.41
C MET A 63 -13.13 -5.61 -8.05
N LYS A 64 -13.06 -6.35 -9.16
CA LYS A 64 -14.25 -6.93 -9.82
C LYS A 64 -15.00 -7.90 -8.90
N MET A 65 -14.29 -8.79 -8.20
CA MET A 65 -14.87 -9.73 -7.23
C MET A 65 -15.58 -8.98 -6.10
N GLY A 66 -14.95 -7.93 -5.54
CA GLY A 66 -15.58 -7.12 -4.51
C GLY A 66 -16.84 -6.40 -4.99
N LEU A 67 -16.79 -5.81 -6.19
CA LEU A 67 -17.95 -5.16 -6.82
C LEU A 67 -19.09 -6.14 -7.09
N GLN A 68 -18.79 -7.34 -7.59
CA GLN A 68 -19.79 -8.40 -7.81
C GLN A 68 -20.44 -8.87 -6.51
N ALA A 69 -19.70 -8.84 -5.39
CA ALA A 69 -20.23 -9.14 -4.07
C ALA A 69 -20.95 -7.96 -3.40
N GLY A 70 -21.14 -6.84 -4.09
CA GLY A 70 -21.81 -5.65 -3.55
C GLY A 70 -21.00 -4.88 -2.50
N ALA A 71 -19.69 -5.11 -2.41
CA ALA A 71 -18.83 -4.43 -1.44
C ALA A 71 -18.66 -2.95 -1.78
N ALA A 72 -18.89 -2.07 -0.81
CA ALA A 72 -18.59 -0.65 -0.94
C ALA A 72 -17.10 -0.36 -0.72
N ARG A 73 -16.45 -1.16 0.14
CA ARG A 73 -15.07 -0.97 0.60
C ARG A 73 -14.33 -2.29 0.48
N ILE A 74 -13.35 -2.31 -0.42
CA ILE A 74 -12.60 -3.50 -0.76
C ILE A 74 -11.17 -3.30 -0.25
N LEU A 75 -10.67 -4.19 0.59
CA LEU A 75 -9.30 -4.19 1.09
C LEU A 75 -8.49 -5.24 0.34
N ILE A 76 -7.36 -4.85 -0.24
CA ILE A 76 -6.53 -5.70 -1.09
C ILE A 76 -5.11 -5.73 -0.53
N PHE A 77 -4.57 -6.95 -0.41
CA PHE A 77 -3.21 -7.23 -0.01
C PHE A 77 -2.45 -8.01 -1.08
N GLU A 78 -1.12 -7.93 -1.06
CA GLU A 78 -0.21 -8.93 -1.64
C GLU A 78 0.34 -9.85 -0.54
N ASP A 79 0.68 -11.09 -0.89
CA ASP A 79 1.14 -12.13 0.05
C ASP A 79 2.57 -11.92 0.62
N ASP A 80 3.24 -10.82 0.29
CA ASP A 80 4.47 -10.35 0.98
C ASP A 80 4.20 -9.25 2.01
N ILE A 81 2.96 -9.10 2.44
CA ILE A 81 2.57 -8.22 3.54
C ILE A 81 3.31 -8.55 4.83
N VAL A 82 3.73 -7.50 5.54
CA VAL A 82 4.24 -7.56 6.91
C VAL A 82 3.58 -6.45 7.72
N PHE A 83 2.91 -6.83 8.81
CA PHE A 83 2.43 -5.87 9.79
C PHE A 83 3.54 -5.55 10.78
N ASP A 84 3.80 -4.26 10.96
CA ASP A 84 4.73 -3.73 11.94
C ASP A 84 4.19 -2.41 12.46
N ARG A 85 4.32 -2.15 13.77
CA ARG A 85 3.68 -0.99 14.43
C ARG A 85 2.14 -0.96 14.28
N PHE A 86 1.49 -2.11 14.06
CA PHE A 86 0.03 -2.18 14.01
C PHE A 86 -0.57 -1.68 15.33
N SER A 87 -1.57 -0.82 15.20
CA SER A 87 -2.30 -0.25 16.32
C SER A 87 -3.78 -0.24 15.96
N PRO A 88 -4.64 -0.92 16.74
CA PRO A 88 -6.09 -0.82 16.58
C PRO A 88 -6.60 0.62 16.63
N ALA A 89 -5.96 1.49 17.41
CA ALA A 89 -6.34 2.90 17.48
C ALA A 89 -6.05 3.65 16.17
N VAL A 90 -4.94 3.33 15.48
CA VAL A 90 -4.64 3.92 14.16
C VAL A 90 -5.62 3.40 13.12
N LEU A 91 -5.96 2.11 13.15
CA LEU A 91 -6.97 1.53 12.27
C LEU A 91 -8.34 2.19 12.47
N ARG A 92 -8.80 2.34 13.72
CA ARG A 92 -10.04 3.05 14.04
C ARG A 92 -10.03 4.49 13.55
N GLY A 93 -8.95 5.23 13.79
CA GLY A 93 -8.83 6.60 13.28
C GLY A 93 -8.85 6.69 11.75
N CYS A 94 -8.38 5.64 11.04
CA CYS A 94 -8.56 5.55 9.59
C CYS A 94 -10.03 5.30 9.24
N ILE A 95 -10.70 4.37 9.91
CA ILE A 95 -12.12 4.05 9.68
C ILE A 95 -13.01 5.27 9.93
N ASP A 96 -12.78 5.99 11.03
CA ASP A 96 -13.52 7.22 11.36
C ASP A 96 -13.40 8.26 10.24
N PHE A 97 -12.19 8.45 9.71
CA PHE A 97 -11.97 9.32 8.55
C PHE A 97 -12.74 8.84 7.32
N LEU A 98 -12.64 7.55 6.97
CA LEU A 98 -13.28 6.97 5.79
C LEU A 98 -14.81 6.96 5.88
N ALA A 99 -15.36 6.84 7.09
CA ALA A 99 -16.80 6.91 7.35
C ALA A 99 -17.32 8.36 7.23
N HIS A 100 -16.50 9.34 7.60
CA HIS A 100 -16.86 10.76 7.56
C HIS A 100 -16.73 11.38 6.16
N ASP A 101 -15.68 11.04 5.41
CA ASP A 101 -15.47 11.51 4.03
C ASP A 101 -15.78 10.38 3.04
N PRO A 102 -17.03 10.09 2.68
CA PRO A 102 -17.35 8.95 1.82
C PRO A 102 -16.68 9.03 0.43
N ASP A 103 -16.21 10.22 0.05
CA ASP A 103 -15.66 10.62 -1.23
C ASP A 103 -14.19 10.21 -1.46
N TRP A 104 -13.58 9.52 -0.51
CA TRP A 104 -12.26 8.91 -0.68
C TRP A 104 -12.23 7.87 -1.81
N HIS A 105 -11.09 7.76 -2.47
CA HIS A 105 -10.88 6.76 -3.53
C HIS A 105 -10.05 5.59 -3.03
N MET A 106 -8.89 5.87 -2.41
CA MET A 106 -7.98 4.83 -1.91
C MET A 106 -7.37 5.22 -0.56
N LEU A 107 -7.23 4.26 0.34
CA LEU A 107 -6.45 4.37 1.59
C LEU A 107 -5.37 3.29 1.61
N PHE A 108 -4.10 3.68 1.62
CA PHE A 108 -2.97 2.76 1.74
C PHE A 108 -2.65 2.49 3.21
N LEU A 109 -2.51 1.23 3.63
CA LEU A 109 -2.07 0.88 4.99
C LEU A 109 -0.55 1.04 5.17
N GLY A 110 0.15 1.08 4.04
CA GLY A 110 1.52 1.54 3.85
C GLY A 110 1.84 1.58 2.36
N CYS A 111 2.70 2.51 1.95
CA CYS A 111 3.19 2.65 0.58
C CYS A 111 4.40 3.59 0.52
N MET A 112 4.96 3.77 -0.67
CA MET A 112 5.86 4.89 -0.94
C MET A 112 5.06 6.06 -1.50
N VAL A 113 5.42 7.28 -1.08
CA VAL A 113 4.76 8.52 -1.53
C VAL A 113 5.73 9.47 -2.21
N LYS A 114 5.19 10.36 -3.05
CA LYS A 114 5.88 11.53 -3.61
C LYS A 114 5.76 12.75 -2.69
N SER A 115 4.64 12.86 -1.98
CA SER A 115 4.38 13.89 -0.97
C SER A 115 3.25 13.46 -0.05
N SER A 116 3.21 14.03 1.16
CA SER A 116 2.11 13.84 2.11
C SER A 116 1.72 15.18 2.75
N ARG A 117 0.45 15.30 3.13
CA ARG A 117 -0.09 16.41 3.94
C ARG A 117 -0.94 15.82 5.06
N ARG A 118 -0.85 16.40 6.26
CA ARG A 118 -1.71 16.00 7.38
C ARG A 118 -3.18 16.30 7.06
N THR A 119 -4.06 15.46 7.58
CA THR A 119 -5.50 15.74 7.63
C THR A 119 -5.88 16.21 9.04
N SER A 120 -7.16 16.51 9.28
CA SER A 120 -7.70 16.72 10.63
C SER A 120 -7.71 15.43 11.47
N TYR A 121 -7.55 14.26 10.83
CA TYR A 121 -7.48 12.96 11.47
C TYR A 121 -6.01 12.55 11.62
N PRO A 122 -5.45 12.48 12.84
CA PRO A 122 -4.03 12.20 13.05
C PRO A 122 -3.54 10.86 12.47
N ALA A 123 -4.47 9.89 12.36
CA ALA A 123 -4.25 8.58 11.80
C ALA A 123 -4.17 8.55 10.26
N VAL A 124 -4.43 9.67 9.58
CA VAL A 124 -4.55 9.72 8.11
C VAL A 124 -3.78 10.90 7.53
N ALA A 125 -3.00 10.63 6.49
CA ALA A 125 -2.37 11.65 5.65
C ALA A 125 -2.97 11.61 4.24
N LYS A 126 -3.22 12.79 3.63
CA LYS A 126 -3.47 12.90 2.19
C LYS A 126 -2.15 12.78 1.45
N ILE A 127 -2.08 11.96 0.41
CA ILE A 127 -0.82 11.60 -0.24
C ILE A 127 -0.86 11.79 -1.75
N ARG A 128 0.32 11.98 -2.34
CA ARG A 128 0.55 11.67 -3.77
C ARG A 128 1.28 10.33 -3.83
N TYR A 129 0.59 9.32 -4.33
CA TYR A 129 1.12 7.95 -4.43
C TYR A 129 2.39 7.87 -5.28
N ARG A 130 3.29 6.94 -4.93
CA ARG A 130 4.51 6.64 -5.72
C ARG A 130 4.57 5.19 -6.16
N SER A 131 4.53 4.23 -5.23
CA SER A 131 4.70 2.79 -5.51
C SER A 131 4.41 1.93 -4.27
N LEU A 132 4.40 0.59 -4.45
CA LEU A 132 4.15 -0.46 -3.46
C LEU A 132 2.67 -0.63 -3.07
N THR A 133 1.85 -1.13 -3.99
CA THR A 133 0.41 -1.45 -3.81
C THR A 133 0.12 -2.73 -3.01
N HIS A 134 1.00 -3.10 -2.08
CA HIS A 134 0.92 -4.32 -1.29
C HIS A 134 -0.21 -4.36 -0.23
N ALA A 135 -0.77 -3.21 0.17
CA ALA A 135 -1.84 -3.13 1.16
C ALA A 135 -2.66 -1.83 1.05
N TYR A 136 -3.87 -1.91 0.51
CA TYR A 136 -4.73 -0.74 0.35
C TYR A 136 -6.22 -1.07 0.32
N ALA A 137 -7.04 -0.16 0.84
CA ALA A 137 -8.47 -0.13 0.62
C ALA A 137 -8.81 0.72 -0.61
N VAL A 138 -9.85 0.32 -1.34
CA VAL A 138 -10.43 1.06 -2.46
C VAL A 138 -11.95 1.14 -2.31
N HIS A 139 -12.50 2.32 -2.53
CA HIS A 139 -13.95 2.54 -2.53
C HIS A 139 -14.55 2.08 -3.86
N GLN A 140 -15.76 1.52 -3.84
CA GLN A 140 -16.42 0.95 -5.03
C GLN A 140 -16.51 1.93 -6.21
N ARG A 141 -16.66 3.24 -5.94
CA ARG A 141 -16.72 4.28 -6.98
C ARG A 141 -15.41 4.37 -7.76
N CYS A 142 -14.29 4.34 -7.05
CA CYS A 142 -12.97 4.29 -7.67
C CYS A 142 -12.76 2.93 -8.35
N ALA A 143 -13.10 1.83 -7.68
CA ALA A 143 -12.96 0.49 -8.22
C ALA A 143 -13.67 0.30 -9.58
N ARG A 144 -14.91 0.78 -9.74
CA ARG A 144 -15.66 0.73 -11.00
C ARG A 144 -14.86 1.34 -12.15
N GLY A 145 -14.44 2.60 -12.00
CA GLY A 145 -13.67 3.30 -13.02
C GLY A 145 -12.29 2.69 -13.28
N LEU A 146 -11.64 2.09 -12.28
CA LEU A 146 -10.38 1.38 -12.49
C LEU A 146 -10.58 0.08 -13.28
N THR A 147 -11.63 -0.68 -12.99
CA THR A 147 -11.87 -2.01 -13.58
C THR A 147 -12.33 -2.00 -15.03
N GLU A 148 -12.75 -0.84 -15.53
CA GLU A 148 -13.10 -0.59 -16.94
C GLU A 148 -11.87 -0.38 -17.83
N LEU A 149 -10.71 -0.10 -17.23
CA LEU A 149 -9.49 0.18 -17.96
C LEU A 149 -8.75 -1.13 -18.27
N PRO A 150 -8.50 -1.45 -19.55
CA PRO A 150 -7.71 -2.63 -19.91
C PRO A 150 -6.23 -2.38 -19.63
N TRP A 151 -5.45 -3.47 -19.59
CA TRP A 151 -3.99 -3.38 -19.58
C TRP A 151 -3.47 -2.64 -20.82
N GLN A 152 -2.60 -1.64 -20.61
CA GLN A 152 -2.02 -0.80 -21.67
C GLN A 152 -0.48 -0.82 -21.66
N GLY A 153 0.13 -1.88 -21.11
CA GLY A 153 1.59 -1.97 -21.01
C GLY A 153 2.21 -1.17 -19.85
N VAL A 154 1.39 -0.62 -18.93
CA VAL A 154 1.85 0.18 -17.79
C VAL A 154 1.65 -0.60 -16.49
N PRO A 155 2.71 -0.94 -15.73
CA PRO A 155 2.62 -1.64 -14.46
C PRO A 155 1.62 -0.99 -13.49
N TYR A 156 0.96 -1.79 -12.65
CA TYR A 156 -0.14 -1.29 -11.80
C TYR A 156 0.26 -0.11 -10.91
N ASP A 157 1.44 -0.16 -10.29
CA ASP A 157 1.98 0.94 -9.48
C ASP A 157 2.17 2.23 -10.30
N ASP A 158 2.72 2.12 -11.51
CA ASP A 158 2.96 3.26 -12.39
C ASP A 158 1.64 3.83 -12.92
N PHE A 159 0.71 2.95 -13.27
CA PHE A 159 -0.65 3.30 -13.67
C PHE A 159 -1.34 4.13 -12.57
N LEU A 160 -1.34 3.69 -11.31
CA LEU A 160 -1.93 4.44 -10.21
C LEU A 160 -1.20 5.77 -9.93
N ARG A 161 0.14 5.76 -9.96
CA ARG A 161 0.98 6.94 -9.76
C ARG A 161 0.66 8.04 -10.77
N ASP A 162 0.45 7.67 -12.02
CA ASP A 162 0.33 8.62 -13.13
C ASP A 162 -1.09 9.20 -13.26
N ARG A 163 -2.10 8.56 -12.65
CA ARG A 163 -3.45 9.12 -12.49
C ARG A 163 -3.50 10.40 -11.67
N LYS A 164 -2.52 10.62 -10.77
CA LYS A 164 -2.44 11.81 -9.90
C LYS A 164 -3.74 12.08 -9.12
N ASP A 165 -4.44 11.01 -8.74
CA ASP A 165 -5.69 11.07 -7.99
C ASP A 165 -5.48 11.79 -6.66
N ASP A 166 -6.30 12.80 -6.38
CA ASP A 166 -6.19 13.63 -5.19
C ASP A 166 -7.02 13.11 -4.01
N ARG A 167 -7.79 12.03 -4.20
CA ARG A 167 -8.60 11.37 -3.16
C ARG A 167 -7.90 10.11 -2.62
N CYS A 168 -6.57 10.14 -2.61
CA CYS A 168 -5.69 9.10 -2.09
C CYS A 168 -5.11 9.48 -0.72
N TYR A 169 -5.19 8.53 0.20
CA TYR A 169 -4.81 8.70 1.60
C TYR A 169 -3.91 7.55 2.07
N ALA A 170 -3.18 7.73 3.16
CA ALA A 170 -2.44 6.65 3.80
C ALA A 170 -2.62 6.68 5.32
N ALA A 171 -2.60 5.50 5.93
CA ALA A 171 -2.52 5.32 7.37
C ALA A 171 -1.25 6.00 7.92
N TYR A 172 -1.36 6.58 9.11
CA TYR A 172 -0.31 7.39 9.68
C TYR A 172 -0.17 7.21 11.20
N PRO A 173 0.93 6.62 11.70
CA PRO A 173 1.99 5.97 10.92
C PRO A 173 1.48 4.76 10.13
N SER A 174 2.13 4.47 9.01
CA SER A 174 1.91 3.25 8.24
C SER A 174 2.21 2.03 9.11
N PHE A 175 1.38 1.00 8.97
CA PHE A 175 1.50 -0.22 9.75
C PHE A 175 1.53 -1.51 8.90
N ALA A 176 1.38 -1.37 7.58
CA ALA A 176 1.62 -2.43 6.60
C ALA A 176 2.90 -2.12 5.81
N PHE A 177 3.72 -3.13 5.55
CA PHE A 177 4.94 -3.01 4.78
C PHE A 177 5.12 -4.19 3.85
N GLN A 178 5.73 -3.93 2.69
CA GLN A 178 6.20 -5.00 1.83
C GLN A 178 7.46 -5.65 2.44
N SER A 179 7.49 -6.99 2.47
CA SER A 179 8.62 -7.75 2.98
C SER A 179 9.85 -7.66 2.07
N ASN A 180 10.97 -8.24 2.52
CA ASN A 180 12.15 -8.45 1.68
C ASN A 180 12.11 -9.83 0.98
N SER A 181 10.94 -10.42 0.74
CA SER A 181 10.84 -11.63 -0.08
C SER A 181 11.37 -11.36 -1.48
N ARG A 182 11.97 -12.36 -2.12
CA ARG A 182 12.49 -12.20 -3.49
C ARG A 182 11.35 -11.79 -4.43
N SER A 183 11.57 -10.71 -5.19
CA SER A 183 10.65 -10.26 -6.23
C SER A 183 10.47 -11.33 -7.29
N ASP A 184 9.23 -11.63 -7.64
CA ASP A 184 8.87 -12.46 -8.78
C ASP A 184 8.92 -11.69 -10.10
N ASN A 185 9.00 -10.34 -10.03
CA ASN A 185 9.27 -9.50 -11.18
C ASN A 185 10.78 -9.49 -11.47
N VAL A 186 11.16 -10.19 -12.55
CA VAL A 186 12.54 -10.40 -13.00
C VAL A 186 13.25 -9.07 -13.32
N ARG A 187 12.51 -8.05 -13.79
CA ARG A 187 13.04 -6.74 -14.17
C ARG A 187 13.70 -6.00 -12.99
N TYR A 188 13.18 -6.19 -11.77
CA TYR A 188 13.64 -5.47 -10.58
C TYR A 188 14.62 -6.27 -9.69
N LEU A 189 15.07 -7.45 -10.12
CA LEU A 189 16.01 -8.27 -9.33
C LEU A 189 17.32 -7.57 -8.98
N PRO A 190 17.98 -6.79 -9.88
CA PRO A 190 19.18 -6.06 -9.52
C PRO A 190 18.92 -5.00 -8.44
N LEU A 191 17.80 -4.28 -8.56
CA LEU A 191 17.38 -3.26 -7.61
C LEU A 191 17.08 -3.87 -6.24
N ASP A 192 16.44 -5.04 -6.18
CA ASP A 192 16.17 -5.76 -4.93
C ASP A 192 17.46 -6.09 -4.18
N ARG A 193 18.50 -6.58 -4.89
CA ARG A 193 19.81 -6.87 -4.28
C ARG A 193 20.42 -5.61 -3.65
N TRP A 194 20.42 -4.48 -4.37
CA TRP A 194 20.92 -3.22 -3.84
C TRP A 194 20.16 -2.73 -2.61
N ARG A 195 18.82 -2.83 -2.62
CA ARG A 195 17.99 -2.42 -1.49
C ARG A 195 18.31 -3.22 -0.22
N ARG A 196 18.57 -4.53 -0.35
CA ARG A 196 18.95 -5.39 0.79
C ARG A 196 20.24 -4.92 1.46
N LEU A 197 21.24 -4.51 0.68
CA LEU A 197 22.50 -3.96 1.21
C LEU A 197 22.29 -2.66 2.01
N LEU A 198 21.25 -1.89 1.69
CA LEU A 198 20.89 -0.65 2.38
C LEU A 198 19.89 -0.85 3.54
N GLY A 199 19.73 -2.09 4.03
CA GLY A 199 18.83 -2.42 5.15
C GLY A 199 17.41 -2.84 4.72
N GLY A 200 17.19 -3.07 3.43
CA GLY A 200 15.98 -3.66 2.88
C GLY A 200 14.83 -2.68 2.61
N LEU A 201 13.81 -3.19 1.93
CA LEU A 201 12.66 -2.42 1.46
C LEU A 201 11.85 -1.82 2.61
N ARG A 202 11.76 -2.52 3.76
CA ARG A 202 11.07 -2.00 4.95
C ARG A 202 11.72 -0.74 5.50
N ARG A 203 13.06 -0.69 5.54
CA ARG A 203 13.78 0.51 6.01
C ARG A 203 13.53 1.68 5.07
N LEU A 204 13.55 1.45 3.76
CA LEU A 204 13.26 2.46 2.76
C LEU A 204 11.82 3.01 2.88
N GLN A 205 10.84 2.15 3.13
CA GLN A 205 9.45 2.56 3.38
C GLN A 205 9.35 3.48 4.62
N LYS A 206 9.97 3.09 5.74
CA LYS A 206 9.99 3.92 6.96
C LYS A 206 10.74 5.24 6.77
N SER A 207 11.87 5.22 6.06
CA SER A 207 12.62 6.44 5.73
C SER A 207 11.84 7.36 4.79
N ASN A 208 11.07 6.82 3.84
CA ASN A 208 10.19 7.61 2.97
C ASN A 208 9.08 8.29 3.78
N GLU A 209 8.40 7.55 4.65
CA GLU A 209 7.41 8.10 5.58
C GLU A 209 8.02 9.23 6.45
N PHE A 210 9.18 8.98 7.07
CA PHE A 210 9.85 9.96 7.91
C PHE A 210 10.24 11.22 7.14
N PHE A 211 10.84 11.07 5.96
CA PHE A 211 11.22 12.21 5.12
C PHE A 211 10.01 13.06 4.76
N HIS A 212 8.91 12.45 4.31
CA HIS A 212 7.71 13.20 3.92
C HIS A 212 6.95 13.78 5.13
N ARG A 213 7.08 13.18 6.33
CA ARG A 213 6.58 13.75 7.60
C ARG A 213 7.26 15.07 7.96
N HIS A 214 8.57 15.08 7.81
CA HIS A 214 9.46 16.11 8.37
C HIS A 214 10.14 16.94 7.27
N ARG A 215 9.63 16.90 6.03
CA ARG A 215 10.28 17.48 4.85
C ARG A 215 10.70 18.93 5.05
N SER A 216 9.82 19.76 5.60
CA SER A 216 10.12 21.18 5.87
C SER A 216 11.24 21.34 6.89
N PHE A 217 11.19 20.62 8.00
CA PHE A 217 12.23 20.63 9.02
C PHE A 217 13.57 20.12 8.47
N ILE A 218 13.57 19.04 7.70
CA ILE A 218 14.77 18.48 7.07
C ILE A 218 15.38 19.53 6.13
N ILE A 219 14.59 20.14 5.25
CA ILE A 219 15.07 21.18 4.32
C ILE A 219 15.63 22.38 5.10
N ALA A 220 14.92 22.85 6.13
CA ALA A 220 15.37 23.96 6.97
C ALA A 220 16.69 23.64 7.69
N ALA A 221 16.85 22.43 8.22
CA ALA A 221 18.09 21.99 8.86
C ALA A 221 19.27 21.97 7.88
N HIS A 222 19.07 21.50 6.64
CA HIS A 222 20.11 21.51 5.62
C HIS A 222 20.45 22.94 5.16
N ALA A 223 19.46 23.80 5.01
CA ALA A 223 19.68 25.21 4.67
C ALA A 223 20.46 25.94 5.77
N LEU A 224 20.13 25.70 7.04
CA LEU A 224 20.87 26.24 8.18
C LEU A 224 22.31 25.71 8.21
N ALA A 225 22.52 24.41 7.99
CA ALA A 225 23.87 23.83 7.95
C ALA A 225 24.72 24.45 6.82
N LEU A 226 24.15 24.64 5.62
CA LEU A 226 24.82 25.31 4.51
C LEU A 226 25.16 26.76 4.84
N LEU A 227 24.25 27.49 5.48
CA LEU A 227 24.50 28.86 5.92
C LEU A 227 25.65 28.92 6.94
N LEU A 228 25.68 28.02 7.92
CA LEU A 228 26.77 27.95 8.90
C LEU A 228 28.12 27.62 8.26
N ILE A 229 28.12 26.73 7.25
CA ILE A 229 29.32 26.43 6.47
C ILE A 229 29.80 27.68 5.72
N LEU A 230 28.89 28.40 5.04
CA LEU A 230 29.22 29.63 4.31
C LEU A 230 29.69 30.78 5.21
N LEU A 231 29.25 30.83 6.47
CA LEU A 231 29.71 31.81 7.45
C LEU A 231 31.06 31.45 8.10
N ALA A 232 31.50 30.20 7.96
CA ALA A 232 32.77 29.72 8.50
C ALA A 232 33.95 29.85 7.51
N PHE A 233 33.67 30.27 6.27
CA PHE A 233 34.65 30.59 5.21
C PHE A 233 34.55 32.07 4.83
#